data_AF-A0A248KF27-F1
#
_entry.id   AF-A0A248KF27-F1
#
_cell.length_a   1.000
_cell.length_b   1.000
_cell.length_c   1.000
_cell.angle_alpha   90.00
_cell.angle_beta   90.00
_cell.angle_gamma   90.00
#
_symmetry.space_group_name_H-M   'P 1'
#
loop_
_entity.id
_entity.type
_entity.pdbx_description
1 polymer ?
#
loop_
_entity_poly.entity_id
_entity_poly.type
_entity_poly.pdbx_seq_one_letter_code
_entity_poly.pdbx_strand_id
1 'polypeptide(L)'
;MSNRHIRRVNLSLHLSPEHSRADLRAMLQLKKWHQELSQAGSNAGDANMEMRRFHRNVYLAGLQLQLLNPQLCSHVAESMGREKLTLDALCSELSAASLLPVSASPTAAPAAEQVAPSADFSKQQLRQMRALMSEALQRQPAPAAPDDGAREELSQLRSEVAQLKTLLNQQNLLLQQLRLSGRAASPAAEGSKNGAAEEVDLSTLGAPAQKMKQIRQKGIF
;
A
#
# COMPACT_ATOMS: atom_id res chain seq x y z
N MET A 1 -0.85 -10.86 -40.98
CA MET A 1 -1.83 -10.96 -39.87
C MET A 1 -1.12 -11.58 -38.68
N SER A 2 -0.52 -10.76 -37.81
CA SER A 2 0.34 -11.24 -36.73
C SER A 2 -0.48 -11.93 -35.64
N ASN A 3 -0.26 -13.23 -35.48
CA ASN A 3 -0.82 -14.04 -34.40
C ASN A 3 -0.43 -13.42 -33.05
N ARG A 4 -1.33 -12.69 -32.39
CA ARG A 4 -1.12 -12.21 -31.03
C ARG A 4 -1.14 -13.43 -30.10
N HIS A 5 0.04 -13.95 -29.77
CA HIS A 5 0.17 -15.00 -28.78
C HIS A 5 -0.29 -14.47 -27.42
N ILE A 6 -1.44 -14.97 -26.94
CA ILE A 6 -1.91 -14.70 -25.59
C ILE A 6 -0.95 -15.40 -24.63
N ARG A 7 -0.19 -14.62 -23.84
CA ARG A 7 0.67 -15.14 -22.78
C ARG A 7 -0.16 -15.33 -21.51
N ARG A 8 -0.21 -16.56 -21.01
CA ARG A 8 -0.89 -16.89 -19.75
C ARG A 8 0.12 -16.80 -18.61
N VAL A 9 -0.18 -15.97 -17.62
CA VAL A 9 0.54 -15.91 -16.35
C VAL A 9 -0.33 -16.58 -15.30
N ASN A 10 0.25 -17.46 -14.48
CA ASN A 10 -0.46 -18.20 -13.44
C ASN A 10 0.09 -17.78 -12.08
N LEU A 11 -0.74 -17.10 -11.29
CA LEU A 11 -0.40 -16.62 -9.95
C LEU A 11 -1.45 -17.16 -8.98
N SER A 12 -1.00 -17.87 -7.96
CA SER A 12 -1.85 -18.33 -6.86
C SER A 12 -1.79 -17.34 -5.70
N LEU A 13 -2.94 -16.77 -5.35
CA LEU A 13 -3.11 -15.95 -4.15
C LEU A 13 -3.69 -16.80 -3.02
N HIS A 14 -3.10 -16.69 -1.83
CA HIS A 14 -3.63 -17.30 -0.61
C HIS A 14 -4.23 -16.22 0.28
N LEU A 15 -5.45 -16.46 0.75
CA LEU A 15 -6.16 -15.61 1.70
C LEU A 15 -6.18 -16.27 3.07
N SER A 16 -6.02 -15.48 4.13
CA SER A 16 -6.00 -15.92 5.53
C SER A 16 -7.23 -15.37 6.27
N PRO A 17 -8.43 -15.92 6.06
CA PRO A 17 -9.68 -15.38 6.63
C PRO A 17 -9.69 -15.34 8.16
N GLU A 18 -8.99 -16.27 8.82
CA GLU A 18 -8.89 -16.31 10.29
C GLU A 18 -8.08 -15.16 10.89
N HIS A 19 -7.19 -14.56 10.09
CA HIS A 19 -6.22 -13.56 10.55
C HIS A 19 -6.45 -12.17 9.94
N SER A 20 -7.24 -12.07 8.87
CA SER A 20 -7.52 -10.83 8.16
C SER A 20 -9.01 -10.70 7.86
N ARG A 21 -9.63 -9.65 8.41
CA ARG A 21 -11.03 -9.31 8.12
C ARG A 21 -11.23 -8.97 6.64
N ALA A 22 -10.23 -8.34 6.02
CA ALA A 22 -10.25 -8.02 4.60
C ALA A 22 -10.28 -9.31 3.76
N ASP A 23 -9.46 -10.30 4.13
CA ASP A 23 -9.39 -11.60 3.46
C ASP A 23 -10.68 -12.40 3.62
N LEU A 24 -11.25 -12.41 4.84
CA LEU A 24 -12.54 -13.04 5.11
C LEU A 24 -13.63 -12.43 4.23
N ARG A 25 -13.72 -11.10 4.19
CA ARG A 25 -14.73 -10.41 3.38
C ARG A 25 -14.50 -10.64 1.89
N ALA A 26 -13.26 -10.58 1.42
CA ALA A 26 -12.91 -10.88 0.04
C ALA A 26 -13.38 -12.29 -0.34
N MET A 27 -13.10 -13.29 0.50
CA MET A 27 -13.52 -14.68 0.30
C MET A 27 -15.04 -14.80 0.21
N LEU A 28 -15.78 -14.18 1.14
CA LEU A 28 -17.24 -14.24 1.15
C LEU A 28 -17.85 -13.55 -0.09
N GLN A 29 -17.31 -12.38 -0.47
CA GLN A 29 -17.79 -11.65 -1.64
C GLN A 29 -17.50 -12.41 -2.94
N LEU A 30 -16.32 -13.02 -3.07
CA LEU A 30 -15.96 -13.86 -4.22
C LEU A 30 -16.85 -15.10 -4.31
N LYS A 31 -17.13 -15.77 -3.18
CA LYS A 31 -18.06 -16.91 -3.15
C LYS A 31 -19.47 -16.50 -3.58
N LYS A 32 -19.99 -15.40 -3.05
CA LYS A 32 -21.31 -14.86 -3.41
C LYS A 32 -21.39 -14.55 -4.91
N TRP A 33 -20.41 -13.80 -5.42
CA TRP A 33 -20.34 -13.43 -6.83
C TRP A 33 -20.26 -14.67 -7.75
N HIS A 34 -19.48 -15.69 -7.38
CA HIS A 34 -19.39 -16.93 -8.15
C HIS A 34 -20.72 -17.70 -8.18
N GLN A 35 -21.45 -17.74 -7.06
CA GLN A 35 -22.79 -18.34 -7.00
C GLN A 35 -23.78 -17.59 -7.87
N GLU A 36 -23.80 -16.27 -7.82
CA GLU A 36 -24.65 -15.42 -8.66
C GLU A 36 -24.38 -15.64 -10.15
N LEU A 37 -23.10 -15.70 -10.54
CA LEU A 37 -22.68 -15.98 -11.91
C LEU A 37 -23.12 -17.37 -12.39
N SER A 38 -23.05 -18.36 -11.51
CA SER A 38 -23.47 -19.74 -11.80
C SER A 38 -24.99 -19.87 -11.91
N GLN A 39 -25.74 -19.08 -11.15
CA GLN A 39 -27.21 -19.08 -11.15
C GLN A 39 -27.81 -18.26 -12.29
N ALA A 40 -27.08 -17.29 -12.85
CA ALA A 40 -27.54 -16.40 -13.92
C ALA A 40 -27.81 -17.11 -15.28
N GLY A 41 -27.73 -18.44 -15.35
CA GLY A 41 -28.10 -19.22 -16.53
C GLY A 41 -27.22 -19.00 -17.77
N SER A 42 -26.06 -18.34 -17.61
CA SER A 42 -25.08 -18.19 -18.69
C SER A 42 -24.48 -19.54 -19.04
N ASN A 43 -24.25 -19.78 -20.34
CA ASN A 43 -23.49 -20.94 -20.79
C ASN A 43 -22.18 -21.03 -20.02
N ALA A 44 -21.74 -22.25 -19.68
CA ALA A 44 -20.54 -22.46 -18.87
C ALA A 44 -19.27 -21.77 -19.46
N GLY A 45 -19.22 -21.60 -20.79
CA GLY A 45 -18.17 -20.85 -21.47
C GLY A 45 -18.17 -19.35 -21.15
N ASP A 46 -19.35 -18.73 -21.12
CA ASP A 46 -19.51 -17.28 -20.88
C ASP A 46 -19.21 -16.93 -19.43
N ALA A 47 -19.71 -17.74 -18.47
CA ALA A 47 -19.39 -17.58 -17.05
C ALA A 47 -17.88 -17.66 -16.79
N ASN A 48 -17.17 -18.58 -17.47
CA ASN A 48 -15.72 -18.71 -17.32
C ASN A 48 -14.96 -17.54 -17.97
N MET A 49 -15.46 -16.97 -19.07
CA MET A 49 -14.90 -15.76 -19.66
C MET A 49 -15.08 -14.54 -18.76
N GLU A 50 -16.27 -14.37 -18.17
CA GLU A 50 -16.54 -13.30 -17.22
C GLU A 50 -15.68 -13.44 -15.95
N MET A 51 -15.48 -14.66 -15.44
CA MET A 51 -14.55 -14.92 -14.34
C MET A 51 -13.11 -14.56 -14.66
N ARG A 52 -12.62 -14.93 -15.85
CA ARG A 52 -11.28 -14.51 -16.30
C ARG A 52 -11.17 -13.00 -16.42
N ARG A 53 -12.19 -12.35 -16.97
CA ARG A 53 -12.22 -10.89 -17.13
C ARG A 53 -12.24 -10.17 -15.80
N PHE A 54 -13.05 -10.65 -14.85
CA PHE A 54 -13.13 -10.14 -13.49
C PHE A 54 -11.75 -10.19 -12.81
N HIS A 55 -11.12 -11.37 -12.73
CA HIS A 55 -9.80 -11.51 -12.11
C HIS A 55 -8.73 -10.67 -12.79
N ARG A 56 -8.73 -10.62 -14.13
CA ARG A 56 -7.81 -9.77 -14.90
C ARG A 56 -7.95 -8.30 -14.50
N ASN A 57 -9.18 -7.80 -14.40
CA ASN A 57 -9.42 -6.40 -14.06
C ASN A 57 -9.01 -6.08 -12.62
N VAL A 58 -9.35 -6.95 -11.66
CA VAL A 58 -8.96 -6.77 -10.26
C VAL A 58 -7.43 -6.76 -10.12
N TYR A 59 -6.74 -7.69 -10.79
CA TYR A 59 -5.29 -7.75 -10.74
C TYR A 59 -4.62 -6.52 -11.38
N LEU A 60 -5.08 -6.09 -12.57
CA LEU A 60 -4.53 -4.92 -13.23
C LEU A 60 -4.79 -3.62 -12.45
N ALA A 61 -5.97 -3.48 -11.84
CA ALA A 61 -6.29 -2.33 -11.00
C ALA A 61 -5.40 -2.30 -9.75
N GLY A 62 -5.29 -3.43 -9.04
CA GLY A 62 -4.42 -3.54 -7.86
C GLY A 62 -2.95 -3.28 -8.19
N LEU A 63 -2.45 -3.83 -9.30
CA LEU A 63 -1.08 -3.60 -9.76
C LEU A 63 -0.85 -2.12 -10.13
N GLN A 64 -1.81 -1.49 -10.80
CA GLN A 64 -1.70 -0.06 -11.12
C GLN A 64 -1.67 0.80 -9.84
N LEU A 65 -2.53 0.50 -8.86
CA LEU A 65 -2.50 1.18 -7.56
C LEU A 65 -1.15 0.99 -6.85
N GLN A 66 -0.61 -0.23 -6.87
CA GLN A 66 0.70 -0.55 -6.29
C GLN A 66 1.83 0.25 -6.96
N LEU A 67 1.79 0.43 -8.28
CA LEU A 67 2.77 1.22 -9.04
C LEU A 67 2.67 2.72 -8.77
N LEU A 68 1.45 3.23 -8.51
CA LEU A 68 1.25 4.64 -8.18
C LEU A 68 1.73 4.95 -6.76
N ASN A 69 1.28 4.17 -5.78
CA ASN A 69 1.69 4.31 -4.39
C ASN A 69 1.41 2.98 -3.63
N PRO A 70 2.45 2.27 -3.16
CA PRO A 70 2.28 1.04 -2.39
C PRO A 70 1.39 1.21 -1.15
N GLN A 71 1.48 2.35 -0.47
CA GLN A 71 0.69 2.64 0.74
C GLN A 71 -0.79 2.80 0.41
N LEU A 72 -1.10 3.38 -0.77
CA LEU A 72 -2.49 3.48 -1.25
C LEU A 72 -3.08 2.09 -1.50
N CYS A 73 -2.31 1.20 -2.14
CA CYS A 73 -2.76 -0.16 -2.42
C CYS A 73 -3.05 -0.94 -1.12
N SER A 74 -2.16 -0.88 -0.14
CA SER A 74 -2.38 -1.54 1.16
C SER A 74 -3.58 -0.94 1.90
N HIS A 75 -3.74 0.39 1.90
CA HIS A 75 -4.87 1.04 2.58
C HIS A 75 -6.22 0.65 1.97
N VAL A 76 -6.31 0.60 0.64
CA VAL A 76 -7.52 0.17 -0.08
C VAL A 76 -7.80 -1.32 0.15
N ALA A 77 -6.76 -2.15 0.22
CA ALA A 77 -6.93 -3.56 0.55
C ALA A 77 -7.45 -3.76 1.98
N GLU A 78 -6.89 -3.05 2.96
CA GLU A 78 -7.33 -3.12 4.36
C GLU A 78 -8.73 -2.54 4.57
N SER A 79 -9.10 -1.51 3.81
CA SER A 79 -10.42 -0.89 3.89
C SER A 79 -11.53 -1.88 3.49
N MET A 80 -11.23 -2.92 2.71
CA MET A 80 -12.16 -4.01 2.46
C MET A 80 -12.61 -4.70 3.74
N GLY A 81 -11.81 -4.75 4.80
CA GLY A 81 -12.21 -5.37 6.07
C GLY A 81 -13.31 -4.62 6.81
N ARG A 82 -13.63 -3.39 6.40
CA ARG A 82 -14.56 -2.49 7.10
C ARG A 82 -15.99 -2.67 6.61
N GLU A 83 -16.94 -2.58 7.53
CA GLU A 83 -18.36 -2.65 7.19
C GLU A 83 -18.89 -1.29 6.73
N LYS A 84 -19.65 -1.29 5.62
CA LYS A 84 -20.39 -0.12 5.10
C LYS A 84 -19.52 1.09 4.76
N LEU A 85 -18.28 0.87 4.30
CA LEU A 85 -17.45 1.96 3.79
C LEU A 85 -18.01 2.49 2.46
N THR A 86 -18.39 3.78 2.44
CA THR A 86 -18.78 4.47 1.21
C THR A 86 -17.55 4.97 0.47
N LEU A 87 -17.71 5.26 -0.84
CA LEU A 87 -16.64 5.84 -1.65
C LEU A 87 -16.13 7.17 -1.04
N ASP A 88 -17.04 8.04 -0.61
CA ASP A 88 -16.71 9.35 -0.04
C ASP A 88 -15.92 9.23 1.28
N ALA A 89 -16.29 8.26 2.12
CA ALA A 89 -15.57 7.97 3.35
C ALA A 89 -14.15 7.46 3.06
N LEU A 90 -13.99 6.54 2.10
CA LEU A 90 -12.68 6.07 1.67
C LEU A 90 -11.82 7.21 1.11
N CYS A 91 -12.37 8.07 0.24
CA CYS A 91 -11.66 9.23 -0.30
C CYS A 91 -11.25 10.22 0.80
N SER A 92 -12.12 10.42 1.80
CA SER A 92 -11.81 11.29 2.95
C SER A 92 -10.66 10.74 3.79
N GLU A 93 -10.64 9.44 4.05
CA GLU A 93 -9.53 8.79 4.77
C GLU A 93 -8.22 8.85 3.98
N LEU A 94 -8.26 8.57 2.69
CA LEU A 94 -7.07 8.61 1.83
C LEU A 94 -6.52 10.04 1.68
N SER A 95 -7.39 11.05 1.66
CA SER A 95 -6.94 12.45 1.67
C SER A 95 -6.36 12.87 3.03
N ALA A 96 -6.96 12.43 4.15
CA ALA A 96 -6.40 12.64 5.49
C ALA A 96 -5.03 11.96 5.67
N ALA A 97 -4.83 10.79 5.06
CA ALA A 97 -3.55 10.09 5.03
C ALA A 97 -2.55 10.66 4.00
N SER A 98 -2.89 11.76 3.30
CA SER A 98 -2.09 12.35 2.22
C SER A 98 -1.73 11.38 1.08
N LEU A 99 -2.58 10.36 0.87
CA LEU A 99 -2.43 9.35 -0.19
C LEU A 99 -3.12 9.76 -1.50
N LEU A 100 -4.04 10.73 -1.44
CA LEU A 100 -4.59 11.40 -2.60
C LEU A 100 -3.97 12.79 -2.75
N PRO A 101 -3.73 13.26 -3.98
CA PRO A 101 -3.34 14.65 -4.19
C PRO A 101 -4.43 15.54 -3.61
N VAL A 102 -4.05 16.41 -2.66
CA VAL A 102 -4.94 17.46 -2.17
C VAL A 102 -5.39 18.24 -3.39
N SER A 103 -6.70 18.23 -3.66
CA SER A 103 -7.30 19.04 -4.71
C SER A 103 -7.04 20.52 -4.39
N ALA A 104 -5.89 21.04 -4.80
CA ALA A 104 -5.67 22.45 -4.96
C ALA A 104 -6.55 22.85 -6.14
N SER A 105 -7.80 23.26 -5.88
CA SER A 105 -8.70 23.80 -6.89
C SER A 105 -7.99 24.88 -7.70
N PRO A 106 -7.74 24.68 -9.01
CA PRO A 106 -7.44 25.76 -9.91
C PRO A 106 -8.70 26.04 -10.73
N THR A 107 -9.14 27.28 -10.85
CA THR A 107 -9.54 27.90 -12.15
C THR A 107 -10.05 29.31 -11.88
N ALA A 108 -9.25 30.27 -12.35
CA ALA A 108 -9.69 31.62 -12.63
C ALA A 108 -10.61 31.65 -13.86
N ALA A 109 -11.73 32.38 -13.74
CA ALA A 109 -12.49 33.23 -14.71
C ALA A 109 -12.41 32.97 -16.25
N PRO A 110 -13.49 33.27 -17.03
CA PRO A 110 -14.02 34.62 -17.16
C PRO A 110 -15.52 34.77 -16.88
N ALA A 111 -15.88 36.01 -16.63
CA ALA A 111 -17.18 36.52 -16.20
C ALA A 111 -18.30 36.31 -17.22
N ALA A 112 -19.44 35.83 -16.73
CA ALA A 112 -20.74 36.42 -17.04
C ALA A 112 -21.41 36.72 -15.70
N GLU A 113 -21.92 37.94 -15.60
CA GLU A 113 -22.41 38.60 -14.40
C GLU A 113 -23.41 37.76 -13.60
N GLN A 114 -23.26 37.78 -12.27
CA GLN A 114 -24.38 38.09 -11.39
C GLN A 114 -23.86 38.53 -10.02
N VAL A 115 -24.27 39.74 -9.65
CA VAL A 115 -23.90 40.52 -8.47
C VAL A 115 -24.39 39.83 -7.20
N ALA A 116 -23.48 39.61 -6.23
CA ALA A 116 -23.81 39.24 -4.86
C ALA A 116 -23.19 40.25 -3.88
N PRO A 117 -23.97 40.96 -3.05
CA PRO A 117 -23.46 41.97 -2.11
C PRO A 117 -22.87 41.39 -0.81
N SER A 118 -22.87 40.06 -0.62
CA SER A 118 -22.47 39.41 0.63
C SER A 118 -20.97 39.08 0.73
N ALA A 119 -20.25 38.99 -0.40
CA ALA A 119 -18.84 38.62 -0.42
C ALA A 119 -17.89 39.78 -0.04
N ASP A 120 -18.35 41.02 -0.15
CA ASP A 120 -17.50 42.19 0.10
C ASP A 120 -17.29 42.44 1.59
N PHE A 121 -18.28 42.14 2.44
CA PHE A 121 -18.14 42.23 3.89
C PHE A 121 -17.04 41.30 4.43
N SER A 122 -17.02 40.04 3.96
CA SER A 122 -16.00 39.07 4.35
C SER A 122 -14.60 39.45 3.84
N LYS A 123 -14.48 39.96 2.62
CA LYS A 123 -13.20 40.46 2.08
C LYS A 123 -12.67 41.65 2.87
N GLN A 124 -13.56 42.56 3.29
CA GLN A 124 -13.17 43.72 4.10
C GLN A 124 -12.69 43.29 5.49
N GLN A 125 -13.35 42.33 6.14
CA GLN A 125 -12.89 41.74 7.40
C GLN A 125 -11.52 41.04 7.24
N LEU A 126 -11.32 40.29 6.14
CA LEU A 126 -10.04 39.62 5.84
C LEU A 126 -8.90 40.62 5.61
N ARG A 127 -9.18 41.73 4.93
CA ARG A 127 -8.21 42.83 4.76
C ARG A 127 -7.87 43.48 6.10
N GLN A 128 -8.87 43.69 6.96
CA GLN A 128 -8.68 44.28 8.28
C GLN A 128 -7.85 43.36 9.18
N MET A 129 -8.11 42.05 9.16
CA MET A 129 -7.34 41.05 9.91
C MET A 129 -5.91 40.93 9.39
N ARG A 130 -5.70 41.03 8.08
CA ARG A 130 -4.36 41.07 7.47
C ARG A 130 -3.60 42.34 7.86
N ALA A 131 -4.26 43.50 7.89
CA ALA A 131 -3.66 44.76 8.33
C ALA A 131 -3.22 44.70 9.80
N LEU A 132 -4.08 44.14 10.68
CA LEU A 132 -3.74 43.94 12.09
C LEU A 132 -2.57 42.97 12.28
N MET A 133 -2.51 41.88 11.51
CA MET A 133 -1.37 40.96 11.53
C MET A 133 -0.07 41.60 11.02
N SER A 134 -0.13 42.40 9.95
CA SER A 134 1.06 43.11 9.47
C SER A 134 1.55 44.16 10.47
N GLU A 135 0.64 44.85 11.15
CA GLU A 135 0.98 45.84 12.17
C GLU A 135 1.58 45.17 13.42
N ALA A 136 1.04 44.03 13.85
CA ALA A 136 1.59 43.24 14.93
C ALA A 136 3.00 42.69 14.60
N LEU A 137 3.20 42.23 13.37
CA LEU A 137 4.49 41.71 12.91
C LEU A 137 5.54 42.82 12.74
N GLN A 138 5.12 44.05 12.37
CA GLN A 138 5.99 45.22 12.28
C GLN A 138 6.33 45.85 13.63
N ARG A 139 5.49 45.64 14.66
CA ARG A 139 5.80 46.01 16.05
C ARG A 139 6.73 45.03 16.76
N GLN A 140 7.04 43.88 16.15
CA GLN A 140 7.91 42.88 16.73
C GLN A 140 9.38 43.23 16.43
N PRO A 141 10.23 43.50 17.43
CA PRO A 141 11.66 43.68 17.18
C PRO A 141 12.28 42.39 16.63
N ALA A 142 13.36 42.56 15.86
CA ALA A 142 14.13 41.56 15.12
C ALA A 142 14.35 40.20 15.84
N PRO A 143 14.48 39.09 15.09
CA PRO A 143 14.36 37.74 15.61
C PRO A 143 15.48 37.40 16.59
N ALA A 144 15.09 36.88 17.76
CA ALA A 144 16.00 36.16 18.63
C ALA A 144 16.51 34.89 17.91
N ALA A 145 17.78 34.57 18.15
CA ALA A 145 18.50 33.41 17.62
C ALA A 145 17.76 32.08 17.89
N PRO A 146 17.98 31.03 17.06
CA PRO A 146 17.31 29.75 17.21
C PRO A 146 17.72 29.06 18.51
N ASP A 147 16.76 28.45 19.21
CA ASP A 147 16.94 27.59 20.39
C ASP A 147 18.06 26.56 20.18
N ASP A 148 19.20 26.74 20.87
CA ASP A 148 20.33 25.79 20.87
C ASP A 148 19.90 24.40 21.36
N GLY A 149 18.92 24.31 22.25
CA GLY A 149 18.39 23.04 22.78
C GLY A 149 17.79 22.13 21.71
N ALA A 150 17.05 22.68 20.74
CA ALA A 150 16.45 21.89 19.66
C ALA A 150 17.51 21.33 18.69
N ARG A 151 18.64 22.03 18.54
CA ARG A 151 19.77 21.54 17.73
C ARG A 151 20.51 20.40 18.42
N GLU A 152 20.69 20.50 19.73
CA GLU A 152 21.33 19.45 20.53
C GLU A 152 20.48 18.16 20.52
N GLU A 153 19.17 18.24 20.72
CA GLU A 153 18.28 17.07 20.66
C GLU A 153 18.30 16.38 19.28
N LEU A 154 18.27 17.17 18.19
CA LEU A 154 18.40 16.63 16.84
C LEU A 154 19.75 15.96 16.60
N SER A 155 20.82 16.48 17.21
CA SER A 155 22.15 15.88 17.12
C SER A 155 22.21 14.54 17.85
N GLN A 156 21.57 14.44 19.02
CA GLN A 156 21.47 13.21 19.82
C GLN A 156 20.67 12.15 19.07
N LEU A 157 19.46 12.47 18.58
CA LEU A 157 18.66 11.53 17.77
C LEU A 157 19.42 11.01 16.54
N ARG A 158 20.17 11.88 15.84
CA ARG A 158 20.97 11.48 14.67
C ARG A 158 22.06 10.48 15.06
N SER A 159 22.69 10.66 16.22
CA SER A 159 23.72 9.75 16.72
C SER A 159 23.14 8.39 17.11
N GLU A 160 21.98 8.36 17.77
CA GLU A 160 21.27 7.12 18.12
C GLU A 160 20.86 6.34 16.87
N VAL A 161 20.32 7.01 15.86
CA VAL A 161 19.96 6.39 14.57
C VAL A 161 21.19 5.78 13.89
N ALA A 162 22.35 6.44 13.95
CA ALA A 162 23.59 5.90 13.40
C ALA A 162 24.05 4.64 14.14
N GLN A 163 23.93 4.61 15.46
CA GLN A 163 24.25 3.44 16.27
C GLN A 163 23.31 2.26 15.95
N LEU A 164 22.00 2.50 15.89
CA LEU A 164 21.01 1.48 15.55
C LEU A 164 21.24 0.87 14.16
N LYS A 165 21.58 1.70 13.16
CA LYS A 165 21.94 1.23 11.81
C LYS A 165 23.17 0.32 11.84
N THR A 166 24.16 0.65 12.66
CA THR A 166 25.38 -0.15 12.80
C THR A 166 25.10 -1.51 13.44
N LEU A 167 24.26 -1.56 14.49
CA LEU A 167 23.83 -2.81 15.11
C LEU A 167 23.00 -3.68 14.17
N LEU A 168 22.09 -3.08 13.40
CA LEU A 168 21.31 -3.78 12.39
C LEU A 168 22.20 -4.43 11.32
N ASN A 169 23.19 -3.69 10.81
CA ASN A 169 24.14 -4.21 9.82
C ASN A 169 24.96 -5.37 10.37
N GLN A 170 25.41 -5.28 11.64
CA GLN A 170 26.11 -6.39 12.30
C GLN A 170 25.22 -7.63 12.44
N GLN A 171 23.97 -7.47 12.87
CA GLN A 171 23.02 -8.58 12.95
C GLN A 171 22.77 -9.21 11.57
N ASN A 172 22.64 -8.40 10.52
CA ASN A 172 22.44 -8.89 9.16
C ASN A 172 23.64 -9.70 8.66
N LEU A 173 24.87 -9.24 8.96
CA LEU A 173 26.10 -9.95 8.64
C LEU A 173 26.15 -11.32 9.35
N LEU A 174 25.83 -11.37 10.64
CA LEU A 174 25.78 -12.63 11.40
C LEU A 174 24.72 -13.59 10.85
N LEU A 175 23.54 -13.08 10.49
CA LEU A 175 22.51 -13.88 9.82
C LEU A 175 22.96 -14.41 8.46
N GLN A 176 23.72 -13.63 7.68
CA GLN A 176 24.30 -14.09 6.42
C GLN A 176 25.34 -15.19 6.64
N GLN A 177 26.23 -15.04 7.63
CA GLN A 177 27.21 -16.07 7.96
C GLN A 177 26.53 -17.37 8.41
N LEU A 178 25.49 -17.29 9.23
CA LEU A 178 24.71 -18.47 9.64
C LEU A 178 24.00 -19.14 8.46
N ARG A 179 23.49 -18.38 7.49
CA ARG A 179 22.89 -18.93 6.26
C ARG A 179 23.93 -19.62 5.38
N LEU A 180 25.13 -19.06 5.25
CA LEU A 180 26.21 -19.66 4.47
C LEU A 180 26.77 -20.91 5.14
N SER A 181 26.97 -20.89 6.46
CA SER A 181 27.39 -22.07 7.23
C SER A 181 26.33 -23.17 7.28
N GLY A 182 25.03 -22.83 7.24
CA GLY A 182 23.94 -23.80 7.16
C GLY A 182 23.77 -24.46 5.79
N ARG A 183 24.39 -23.92 4.73
CA ARG A 183 24.30 -24.45 3.36
C ARG A 183 25.41 -25.47 3.02
N ALA A 184 26.41 -25.64 3.88
CA ALA A 184 27.52 -26.57 3.68
C ALA A 184 27.18 -28.05 3.96
N ALA A 185 25.96 -28.36 4.41
CA ALA A 185 25.55 -29.71 4.77
C ALA A 185 24.27 -30.16 4.03
N SER A 186 24.38 -30.45 2.73
CA SER A 186 23.58 -31.48 2.03
C SER A 186 24.10 -31.68 0.59
N PRO A 187 24.40 -32.93 0.16
CA PRO A 187 24.80 -33.24 -1.20
C PRO A 187 23.61 -33.35 -2.14
N ALA A 188 23.92 -33.30 -3.45
CA ALA A 188 23.01 -33.33 -4.59
C ALA A 188 22.21 -34.63 -4.73
N ALA A 189 21.02 -34.51 -5.33
CA ALA A 189 20.36 -35.59 -6.07
C ALA A 189 19.57 -35.00 -7.25
N GLU A 190 19.86 -35.52 -8.43
CA GLU A 190 19.35 -35.14 -9.75
C GLU A 190 17.90 -35.63 -10.02
N GLY A 191 17.26 -35.00 -11.00
CA GLY A 191 16.36 -35.68 -11.94
C GLY A 191 14.92 -35.14 -12.06
N SER A 192 14.65 -34.28 -13.06
CA SER A 192 13.92 -34.68 -14.29
C SER A 192 13.47 -33.47 -15.12
N LYS A 193 13.49 -33.65 -16.44
CA LYS A 193 13.41 -32.66 -17.53
C LYS A 193 11.99 -32.09 -17.76
N ASN A 194 11.86 -30.79 -17.99
CA ASN A 194 11.50 -30.18 -19.31
C ASN A 194 10.95 -28.74 -19.18
N GLY A 195 11.46 -27.86 -20.04
CA GLY A 195 10.71 -26.70 -20.55
C GLY A 195 11.17 -25.34 -20.04
N ALA A 196 12.09 -24.72 -20.77
CA ALA A 196 12.60 -23.37 -20.50
C ALA A 196 11.52 -22.29 -20.58
N ALA A 197 11.16 -21.76 -19.41
CA ALA A 197 10.77 -20.36 -19.21
C ALA A 197 11.35 -19.98 -17.84
N GLU A 198 12.00 -18.84 -17.76
CA GLU A 198 12.67 -18.33 -16.57
C GLU A 198 11.68 -18.25 -15.39
N GLU A 199 11.71 -19.28 -14.55
CA GLU A 199 10.79 -19.51 -13.45
C GLU A 199 11.36 -18.85 -12.20
N VAL A 200 10.90 -17.63 -11.91
CA VAL A 200 11.19 -17.00 -10.62
C VAL A 200 10.19 -17.54 -9.61
N ASP A 201 10.53 -18.68 -9.02
CA ASP A 201 9.79 -19.26 -7.89
C ASP A 201 10.13 -18.53 -6.59
N LEU A 202 9.28 -17.57 -6.22
CA LEU A 202 9.36 -16.79 -4.97
C LEU A 202 9.05 -17.65 -3.72
N SER A 203 8.63 -18.91 -3.88
CA SER A 203 8.30 -19.83 -2.77
C SER A 203 9.54 -20.31 -2.01
N THR A 204 10.73 -20.19 -2.59
CA THR A 204 12.00 -20.60 -1.95
C THR A 204 12.46 -19.66 -0.83
N LEU A 205 11.87 -18.46 -0.69
CA LEU A 205 12.19 -17.50 0.38
C LEU A 205 11.52 -17.79 1.74
N GLY A 206 10.57 -18.73 1.80
CA GLY A 206 9.81 -19.04 3.02
C GLY A 206 10.13 -20.38 3.71
N ALA A 207 11.02 -21.20 3.13
CA ALA A 207 11.19 -22.60 3.55
C ALA A 207 11.76 -22.88 4.97
N PRO A 208 12.37 -21.96 5.75
CA PRO A 208 12.85 -22.31 7.10
C PRO A 208 11.76 -22.28 8.19
N ALA A 209 10.72 -21.44 8.04
CA ALA A 209 9.74 -21.21 9.13
C ALA A 209 8.78 -22.39 9.33
N GLN A 210 8.58 -23.22 8.31
CA GLN A 210 7.62 -24.32 8.34
C GLN A 210 8.18 -25.57 9.06
N LYS A 211 9.51 -25.77 9.02
CA LYS A 211 10.17 -26.86 9.75
C LYS A 211 10.19 -26.61 11.27
N MET A 212 10.28 -25.36 11.72
CA MET A 212 10.23 -25.03 13.16
C MET A 212 8.86 -25.31 13.80
N LYS A 213 7.74 -25.11 13.08
CA LYS A 213 6.39 -25.47 13.56
C LYS A 213 6.21 -26.98 13.72
N GLN A 214 6.77 -27.79 12.81
CA GLN A 214 6.69 -29.25 12.91
C GLN A 214 7.54 -29.84 14.04
N ILE A 215 8.68 -29.21 14.39
CA ILE A 215 9.51 -29.66 15.51
C ILE A 215 8.80 -29.38 16.85
N ARG A 216 8.13 -28.22 16.99
CA ARG A 216 7.31 -27.92 18.19
C ARG A 216 6.08 -28.83 18.34
N GLN A 217 5.48 -29.26 17.23
CA GLN A 217 4.34 -30.20 17.27
C GLN A 217 4.75 -31.64 17.62
N LYS A 218 6.02 -32.02 17.48
CA LYS A 218 6.51 -33.36 17.79
C LYS A 218 7.01 -33.54 19.23
N GLY A 219 6.86 -32.54 20.11
CA GLY A 219 7.04 -32.71 21.55
C GLY A 219 8.43 -33.23 21.95
N ILE A 220 9.49 -32.76 21.29
CA ILE A 220 10.87 -32.94 21.76
C ILE A 220 11.40 -31.58 22.19
N PHE A 221 10.79 -31.06 23.26
CA PHE A 221 11.31 -30.19 24.32
C PHE A 221 10.19 -29.99 25.32
#